data_AF-A0A4Q3RBK1-F1
#
_entry.id   AF-A0A4Q3RBK1-F1
#
_cell.length_a   1.000
_cell.length_b   1.000
_cell.length_c   1.000
_cell.angle_alpha   90.00
_cell.angle_beta   90.00
_cell.angle_gamma   90.00
#
_symmetry.space_group_name_H-M   'P 1'
#
loop_
_entity.id
_entity.type
_entity.pdbx_description
1 polymer ?
#
loop_
_entity_poly.entity_id
_entity_poly.type
_entity_poly.pdbx_seq_one_letter_code
_entity_poly.pdbx_strand_id
1 'polypeptide(L)'
;MAFSAEAQQDADTVFDGKKVVTLSAVVVDKNLNVPGFIQKIKNDSSYYKAFRNLRVLGFTALNDIRMLNRKGGLDASLRSKTRQLREQGCRVLLRREA
;
A
#
# COMPACT_ATOMS: atom_id res chain seq x y z
N MET A 1 1.32 1.12 49.25
CA MET A 1 2.14 0.73 48.08
C MET A 1 1.21 0.67 46.89
N ALA A 2 1.33 1.60 45.95
CA ALA A 2 0.52 1.61 44.72
C ALA A 2 1.34 0.96 43.61
N PHE A 3 0.85 -0.17 43.08
CA PHE A 3 1.38 -0.78 41.86
C PHE A 3 0.82 0.00 40.66
N SER A 4 1.68 0.74 39.97
CA SER A 4 1.38 1.31 38.66
C SER A 4 1.46 0.20 37.61
N ALA A 5 0.36 -0.04 36.90
CA ALA A 5 0.34 -0.92 35.73
C ALA A 5 0.80 -0.12 34.50
N GLU A 6 2.01 -0.40 34.02
CA GLU A 6 2.46 0.07 32.71
C GLU A 6 1.87 -0.86 31.64
N ALA A 7 1.00 -0.32 30.79
CA ALA A 7 0.47 -1.05 29.64
C ALA A 7 1.62 -1.34 28.66
N GLN A 8 1.92 -2.62 28.44
CA GLN A 8 2.92 -3.06 27.46
C GLN A 8 2.47 -2.60 26.05
N GLN A 9 3.18 -1.65 25.46
CA GLN A 9 2.93 -1.22 24.09
C GLN A 9 3.27 -2.38 23.16
N ASP A 10 2.27 -2.87 22.45
CA ASP A 10 2.43 -3.95 21.47
C ASP A 10 3.41 -3.51 20.37
N ALA A 11 4.39 -4.35 20.04
CA ALA A 11 5.53 -4.01 19.17
C ALA A 11 5.10 -3.57 17.75
N ASP A 12 3.87 -3.89 17.38
CA ASP A 12 3.28 -3.66 16.06
C ASP A 12 2.62 -2.29 15.90
N THR A 13 2.51 -1.52 16.99
CA THR A 13 1.88 -0.19 17.01
C THR A 13 2.90 0.89 17.31
N VAL A 14 3.21 1.72 16.31
CA VAL A 14 4.15 2.84 16.46
C VAL A 14 3.39 4.17 16.40
N PHE A 15 3.71 5.04 17.34
CA PHE A 15 3.25 6.43 17.38
C PHE A 15 4.24 7.31 16.62
N ASP A 16 3.87 7.78 15.43
CA ASP A 16 4.64 8.75 14.65
C ASP A 16 4.00 10.14 14.81
N GLY A 17 4.33 10.82 15.91
CA GLY A 17 3.74 12.10 16.28
C GLY A 17 2.24 11.97 16.57
N LYS A 18 1.37 12.48 15.67
CA LYS A 18 -0.10 12.41 15.80
C LYS A 18 -0.74 11.20 15.10
N LYS A 19 0.04 10.36 14.42
CA LYS A 19 -0.47 9.22 13.66
C LYS A 19 -0.11 7.92 14.35
N VAL A 20 -1.11 7.10 14.61
CA VAL A 20 -0.95 5.73 15.08
C VAL A 20 -0.88 4.83 13.85
N VAL A 21 0.24 4.14 13.67
CA VAL A 21 0.43 3.19 12.58
C VAL A 21 0.46 1.79 13.19
N THR A 22 -0.57 0.98 12.89
CA THR A 22 -0.64 -0.43 13.27
C THR A 22 -0.41 -1.28 12.02
N LEU A 23 0.60 -2.14 12.04
CA LEU A 23 0.85 -3.07 10.94
C LEU A 23 -0.23 -4.16 10.90
N SER A 24 -0.60 -4.60 9.69
CA SER A 24 -1.56 -5.68 9.52
C SER A 24 -0.97 -7.01 10.01
N ALA A 25 -1.81 -7.89 10.57
CA ALA A 25 -1.43 -9.16 11.21
C ALA A 25 -0.66 -10.17 10.33
N VAL A 26 -0.43 -9.84 9.05
CA VAL A 26 0.32 -10.66 8.07
C VAL A 26 1.83 -10.39 8.13
N VAL A 27 2.31 -9.50 9.01
CA VAL A 27 3.74 -9.31 9.27
C VAL A 27 4.18 -10.31 10.36
N VAL A 28 4.51 -11.52 9.92
CA VAL A 28 4.78 -12.72 10.76
C VAL A 28 6.23 -12.78 11.28
N ASP A 29 6.72 -11.74 11.94
CA ASP A 29 7.91 -11.93 12.79
C ASP A 29 7.94 -10.96 13.98
N LYS A 30 7.88 -11.52 15.20
CA LYS A 30 7.92 -10.77 16.47
C LYS A 30 9.25 -10.03 16.70
N ASN A 31 10.25 -10.29 15.85
CA ASN A 31 11.57 -9.66 15.91
C ASN A 31 11.69 -8.43 14.98
N LEU A 32 10.60 -8.00 14.32
CA LEU A 32 10.65 -6.84 13.45
C LEU A 32 10.67 -5.55 14.28
N ASN A 33 11.81 -4.84 14.27
CA ASN A 33 11.90 -3.50 14.85
C ASN A 33 11.13 -2.50 13.98
N VAL A 34 9.83 -2.36 14.23
CA VAL A 34 8.91 -1.49 13.47
C VAL A 34 9.38 -0.03 13.47
N PRO A 35 9.77 0.59 14.61
CA PRO A 35 10.32 1.95 14.59
C PRO A 35 11.56 2.10 13.70
N GLY A 36 12.50 1.15 13.77
CA GLY A 36 13.71 1.15 12.95
C GLY A 36 13.41 0.94 11.46
N PHE A 37 12.45 0.09 11.14
CA PHE A 37 11.96 -0.11 9.77
C PHE A 37 11.32 1.15 9.21
N ILE A 38 10.46 1.83 9.97
CA ILE A 38 9.83 3.10 9.57
C ILE A 38 10.91 4.18 9.36
N GLN A 39 11.87 4.31 10.27
CA GLN A 39 12.99 5.25 10.10
C GLN A 39 13.83 4.94 8.87
N LYS A 40 14.12 3.66 8.60
CA LYS A 40 14.83 3.22 7.41
C LYS A 40 14.05 3.59 6.14
N ILE A 41 12.73 3.37 6.09
CA ILE A 41 11.89 3.79 4.96
C ILE A 41 11.86 5.31 4.80
N LYS A 42 11.77 6.07 5.90
CA LYS A 42 11.78 7.54 5.86
C LYS A 42 13.09 8.09 5.29
N ASN A 43 14.21 7.49 5.67
CA ASN A 43 15.54 7.91 5.23
C ASN A 43 15.91 7.33 3.84
N ASP A 44 15.31 6.21 3.45
CA ASP A 44 15.58 5.56 2.18
C ASP A 44 14.72 6.14 1.05
N SER A 45 15.37 6.93 0.20
CA SER A 45 14.75 7.46 -1.01
C SER A 45 14.35 6.40 -2.03
N SER A 46 14.90 5.17 -1.98
CA SER A 46 14.64 4.09 -2.95
C SER A 46 13.18 3.64 -2.94
N TYR A 47 12.56 3.57 -1.75
CA TYR A 47 11.15 3.20 -1.61
C TYR A 47 10.26 4.28 -2.24
N TYR A 48 10.49 5.54 -1.88
CA TYR A 48 9.81 6.68 -2.53
C TYR A 48 10.08 6.72 -4.04
N LYS A 49 11.31 6.44 -4.49
CA LYS A 49 11.70 6.37 -5.91
C LYS A 49 10.99 5.23 -6.64
N ALA A 50 10.76 4.07 -6.04
CA ALA A 50 10.04 2.96 -6.67
C ALA A 50 8.59 3.34 -6.99
N PHE A 51 7.89 4.03 -6.08
CA PHE A 51 6.54 4.55 -6.37
C PHE A 51 6.56 5.76 -7.33
N ARG A 52 7.60 6.59 -7.29
CA ARG A 52 7.82 7.62 -8.32
C ARG A 52 8.14 7.02 -9.68
N ASN A 53 8.76 5.85 -9.74
CA ASN A 53 9.07 5.17 -11.00
C ASN A 53 7.81 4.76 -11.74
N LEU A 54 6.71 4.42 -11.07
CA LEU A 54 5.41 4.24 -11.75
C LEU A 54 4.87 5.53 -12.40
N ARG A 55 5.34 6.71 -11.96
CA ARG A 55 5.07 7.99 -12.65
C ARG A 55 6.05 8.28 -13.79
N VAL A 56 7.23 7.67 -13.78
CA VAL A 56 8.35 7.93 -14.70
C VAL A 56 8.48 6.84 -15.77
N LEU A 57 8.01 5.63 -15.51
CA LEU A 57 8.06 4.51 -16.43
C LEU A 57 6.64 4.15 -16.84
N GLY A 58 6.47 3.71 -18.07
CA GLY A 58 5.21 3.10 -18.49
C GLY A 58 4.95 1.83 -17.68
N PHE A 59 3.70 1.62 -17.27
CA PHE A 59 3.29 0.44 -16.53
C PHE A 59 2.13 -0.28 -17.23
N THR A 60 1.92 -1.54 -16.87
CA THR A 60 0.73 -2.30 -17.28
C THR A 60 -0.08 -2.64 -16.03
N ALA A 61 -1.37 -2.32 -16.04
CA ALA A 61 -2.29 -2.64 -14.96
C ALA A 61 -3.36 -3.61 -15.46
N LEU A 62 -3.65 -4.61 -14.62
CA LEU A 62 -4.78 -5.52 -14.77
C LEU A 62 -5.85 -5.05 -13.79
N ASN A 63 -7.01 -4.67 -14.31
CA ASN A 63 -8.13 -4.15 -13.51
C ASN A 63 -9.24 -5.19 -13.51
N ASP A 64 -9.69 -5.58 -12.34
CA ASP A 64 -10.89 -6.41 -12.12
C ASP A 64 -11.78 -5.62 -11.16
N ILE A 65 -12.82 -4.99 -11.70
CA ILE A 65 -13.80 -4.21 -10.95
C ILE A 65 -15.07 -5.03 -10.91
N ARG A 66 -15.60 -5.26 -9.71
CA ARG A 66 -16.84 -6.01 -9.49
C ARG A 66 -17.81 -5.15 -8.71
N MET A 67 -18.98 -4.92 -9.27
CA MET A 67 -20.10 -4.26 -8.62
C MET A 67 -21.05 -5.35 -8.10
N LEU A 68 -21.32 -5.31 -6.80
CA LEU A 68 -22.19 -6.28 -6.15
C LEU A 68 -23.54 -5.64 -5.81
N ASN A 69 -24.61 -6.41 -5.94
CA ASN A 69 -25.94 -6.01 -5.49
C ASN A 69 -26.07 -6.13 -3.96
N ARG A 70 -27.19 -5.66 -3.40
CA ARG A 70 -27.46 -5.72 -1.94
C ARG A 70 -27.45 -7.12 -1.34
N LYS A 71 -27.65 -8.16 -2.16
CA LYS A 71 -27.62 -9.57 -1.77
C LYS A 71 -26.25 -10.22 -1.98
N GLY A 72 -25.22 -9.44 -2.37
CA GLY A 72 -23.86 -9.92 -2.62
C GLY A 72 -23.64 -10.57 -4.00
N GLY A 73 -24.65 -10.62 -4.86
CA GLY A 73 -24.52 -11.13 -6.23
C GLY A 73 -23.86 -10.12 -7.17
N LEU A 74 -23.21 -10.61 -8.23
CA LEU A 74 -22.56 -9.76 -9.23
C LEU A 74 -23.61 -9.02 -10.07
N ASP A 75 -23.56 -7.69 -10.07
CA ASP A 75 -24.45 -6.81 -10.83
C ASP A 75 -23.78 -6.30 -12.11
N ALA A 76 -22.51 -5.94 -12.02
CA ALA A 76 -21.68 -5.60 -13.17
C ALA A 76 -20.21 -5.94 -12.90
N SER A 77 -19.44 -6.17 -13.95
CA SER A 77 -17.99 -6.32 -13.83
C SER A 77 -17.25 -5.66 -14.98
N LEU A 78 -16.02 -5.24 -14.72
CA LEU A 78 -15.09 -4.78 -15.73
C LEU A 78 -13.76 -5.48 -15.50
N ARG A 79 -13.39 -6.33 -16.46
CA ARG A 79 -12.03 -6.85 -16.57
C ARG A 79 -11.34 -6.14 -17.71
N SER A 80 -10.23 -5.46 -17.43
CA SER A 80 -9.51 -4.73 -18.46
C SER A 80 -8.00 -4.74 -18.21
N LYS A 81 -7.25 -4.67 -19.30
CA LYS A 81 -5.81 -4.50 -19.27
C LYS A 81 -5.48 -3.11 -19.81
N THR A 82 -4.90 -2.26 -18.96
CA THR A 82 -4.44 -0.93 -19.36
C THR A 82 -2.92 -0.93 -19.45
N ARG A 83 -2.39 -0.40 -20.55
CA ARG A 83 -0.95 -0.19 -20.74
C ARG A 83 -0.70 1.30 -20.88
N GLN A 84 0.07 1.86 -19.96
CA GLN A 84 0.56 3.23 -20.08
C GLN A 84 1.87 3.21 -20.86
N LEU A 85 1.89 3.93 -21.98
CA LEU A 85 3.11 4.26 -22.70
C LEU A 85 3.56 5.66 -22.28
N ARG A 86 4.86 5.82 -22.05
CA ARG A 86 5.47 7.11 -21.77
C ARG A 86 6.62 7.32 -22.74
N GLU A 87 6.53 8.36 -23.54
CA GLU A 87 7.53 8.72 -24.54
C GLU A 87 7.69 10.25 -24.54
N GLN A 88 8.93 10.72 -24.45
CA GLN A 88 9.27 12.15 -24.48
C GLN A 88 8.44 13.05 -23.51
N GLY A 89 8.06 12.51 -22.34
CA GLY A 89 7.26 13.23 -21.35
C GLY A 89 5.74 13.17 -21.56
N CYS A 90 5.28 12.73 -22.73
CA CYS A 90 3.88 12.45 -23.01
C CYS A 90 3.45 11.11 -22.42
N ARG A 91 2.16 10.99 -22.07
CA ARG A 91 1.57 9.77 -21.51
C ARG A 91 0.33 9.38 -22.30
N VAL A 92 0.31 8.15 -22.80
CA VAL A 92 -0.82 7.57 -23.51
C VAL A 92 -1.29 6.33 -22.77
N LEU A 93 -2.60 6.26 -22.52
CA LEU A 93 -3.24 5.08 -21.97
C LEU A 93 -3.86 4.27 -23.11
N LEU A 94 -3.35 3.06 -23.31
CA LEU A 94 -3.96 2.08 -24.20
C LEU A 94 -4.82 1.14 -23.36
N ARG A 95 -6.13 1.15 -23.59
CA ARG A 95 -7.06 0.17 -23.02
C ARG A 95 -7.20 -0.99 -23.99
N ARG A 96 -7.05 -2.21 -23.49
CA ARG A 96 -7.54 -3.41 -24.16
C ARG A 96 -8.59 -4.05 -23.26
N GLU A 97 -9.75 -4.35 -23.84
CA GLU A 97 -10.72 -5.24 -23.20
C GLU A 97 -10.10 -6.64 -23.12
N ALA A 98 -10.31 -7.30 -21.99
CA ALA A 98 -9.68 -8.56 -21.62
C ALA A 98 -10.70 -9.68 -21.59
#